data_AF-A0A662VXS5-F1
#
_entry.id   AF-A0A662VXS5-F1
#
_cell.length_a   1.000
_cell.length_b   1.000
_cell.length_c   1.000
_cell.angle_alpha   90.00
_cell.angle_beta   90.00
_cell.angle_gamma   90.00
#
_symmetry.space_group_name_H-M   'P 1'
#
loop_
_entity.id
_entity.type
_entity.pdbx_description
1 polymer ?
#
loop_
_entity_poly.entity_id
_entity_poly.type
_entity_poly.pdbx_seq_one_letter_code
_entity_poly.pdbx_strand_id
1 'polypeptide(L)'
;MEILERTYGSTTVCEYPSTLLRLALRELDEMLEEANRLLEEGEIIQSCEKFYKIIEEIVKILAEFYAQQTIQKVRQRLHGRTSPWDTRLLYEAVEEIVCGSGVFSEEEGKIFREGWRSAMSLHRDCFHDFLLPHSMMRDCVDNVRRMVEISKSKLKRIVENMMSSVTVNPAES
;
A
#
# COMPACT_ATOMS: atom_id res chain seq x y z
N MET A 1 -8.03 17.97 7.14
CA MET A 1 -8.29 17.03 6.03
C MET A 1 -8.84 15.77 6.66
N GLU A 2 -10.10 15.44 6.39
CA GLU A 2 -10.81 14.36 7.10
C GLU A 2 -10.83 13.10 6.21
N ILE A 3 -10.34 11.98 6.74
CA ILE A 3 -10.46 10.68 6.08
C ILE A 3 -11.81 10.10 6.52
N LEU A 4 -12.76 10.00 5.61
CA LEU A 4 -14.09 9.48 5.90
C LEU A 4 -14.10 7.96 5.67
N GLU A 5 -14.41 7.20 6.73
CA GLU A 5 -14.64 5.76 6.61
C GLU A 5 -16.06 5.49 6.06
N ARG A 6 -16.15 4.57 5.09
CA ARG A 6 -17.40 4.03 4.58
C ARG A 6 -17.30 2.51 4.58
N THR A 7 -18.37 1.84 5.02
CA THR A 7 -18.44 0.36 5.02
C THR A 7 -19.34 -0.11 3.89
N TYR A 8 -18.84 -1.04 3.08
CA TYR A 8 -19.57 -1.70 2.00
C TYR A 8 -19.52 -3.21 2.22
N GLY A 9 -20.61 -3.79 2.72
CA GLY A 9 -20.64 -5.20 3.12
C GLY A 9 -19.70 -5.45 4.30
N SER A 10 -18.72 -6.34 4.14
CA SER A 10 -17.67 -6.61 5.13
C SER A 10 -16.44 -5.70 5.01
N THR A 11 -16.33 -4.91 3.94
CA THR A 11 -15.11 -4.14 3.66
C THR A 11 -15.26 -2.67 4.03
N THR A 12 -14.26 -2.15 4.73
CA THR A 12 -14.14 -0.73 5.05
C THR A 12 -13.18 -0.01 4.12
N VAL A 13 -13.65 1.06 3.52
CA VAL A 13 -12.82 1.96 2.73
C VAL A 13 -12.75 3.35 3.34
N CYS A 14 -11.65 4.03 3.09
CA CYS A 14 -11.38 5.39 3.46
C CYS A 14 -11.40 6.26 2.20
N GLU A 15 -12.08 7.41 2.24
CA GLU A 15 -12.01 8.43 1.20
C GLU A 15 -10.77 9.30 1.41
N TYR A 16 -9.84 9.26 0.46
CA TYR A 16 -8.57 10.01 0.52
C TYR A 16 -8.65 11.34 -0.24
N PRO A 17 -7.64 12.23 -0.13
CA PRO A 17 -7.68 13.55 -0.76
C PRO A 17 -7.84 13.52 -2.28
N SER A 18 -7.44 12.43 -2.94
CA SER A 18 -7.74 12.19 -4.36
C SER A 18 -9.18 11.82 -4.68
N THR A 19 -10.07 11.77 -3.68
CA THR A 19 -11.44 11.24 -3.72
C THR A 19 -11.53 9.77 -4.13
N LEU A 20 -10.38 9.08 -4.21
CA LEU A 20 -10.34 7.66 -4.49
C LEU A 20 -10.45 6.89 -3.18
N LEU A 21 -11.29 5.85 -3.20
CA LEU A 21 -11.44 4.94 -2.09
C LEU A 21 -10.18 4.07 -1.98
N ARG A 22 -9.70 3.88 -0.75
CA ARG A 22 -8.67 2.88 -0.42
C ARG A 22 -9.09 2.07 0.77
N LEU A 23 -8.49 0.92 0.96
CA LEU A 23 -8.73 0.10 2.15
C LEU A 23 -8.33 0.84 3.43
N ALA A 24 -9.12 0.63 4.48
CA ALA A 24 -8.75 1.04 5.83
C ALA A 24 -7.58 0.17 6.34
N LEU A 25 -6.83 0.68 7.31
CA LEU A 25 -5.68 -0.05 7.89
C LEU A 25 -6.06 -1.43 8.44
N ARG A 26 -7.26 -1.57 9.02
CA ARG A 26 -7.76 -2.86 9.53
C ARG A 26 -7.93 -3.91 8.44
N GLU A 27 -8.34 -3.51 7.25
CA GLU A 27 -8.55 -4.43 6.12
C GLU A 27 -7.22 -4.94 5.58
N LEU A 28 -6.16 -4.12 5.63
CA LEU A 28 -4.81 -4.57 5.26
C LEU A 28 -4.31 -5.66 6.20
N ASP A 29 -4.72 -5.63 7.47
CA ASP A 29 -4.34 -6.64 8.46
C ASP A 29 -5.06 -7.96 8.20
N GLU A 30 -6.36 -7.90 7.95
CA GLU A 30 -7.15 -9.07 7.55
C GLU A 30 -6.63 -9.69 6.24
N MET A 31 -6.26 -8.87 5.26
CA MET A 31 -5.65 -9.34 4.02
C MET A 31 -4.29 -10.02 4.26
N LEU A 32 -3.47 -9.48 5.16
CA LEU A 32 -2.18 -10.06 5.49
C LEU A 32 -2.33 -11.40 6.22
N GLU A 33 -3.24 -11.49 7.18
CA GLU A 33 -3.57 -12.75 7.86
C GLU A 33 -4.04 -13.80 6.87
N GLU A 34 -4.92 -13.44 5.93
CA GLU A 34 -5.38 -14.34 4.89
C GLU A 34 -4.24 -14.77 3.94
N ALA A 35 -3.35 -13.86 3.53
CA ALA A 35 -2.19 -14.20 2.70
C ALA A 35 -1.25 -15.20 3.39
N ASN A 36 -1.03 -15.03 4.70
CA ASN A 36 -0.24 -15.95 5.50
C ASN A 36 -0.92 -17.32 5.65
N ARG A 37 -2.23 -17.34 5.93
CA ARG A 37 -2.99 -18.60 6.03
C ARG A 37 -2.92 -19.40 4.72
N LEU A 38 -3.13 -18.74 3.59
CA LEU A 38 -3.00 -19.38 2.26
C LEU A 38 -1.60 -19.96 2.04
N LEU A 39 -0.55 -19.26 2.49
CA LEU A 39 0.83 -19.75 2.41
C LEU A 39 1.03 -21.02 3.26
N GLU A 40 0.48 -21.04 4.46
CA GLU A 40 0.55 -22.18 5.40
C GLU A 40 -0.24 -23.40 4.88
N GLU A 41 -1.38 -23.17 4.24
CA GLU A 41 -2.22 -24.20 3.61
C GLU A 41 -1.62 -24.76 2.30
N GLY A 42 -0.54 -24.15 1.80
CA GLY A 42 0.10 -24.55 0.54
C GLY A 42 -0.56 -23.97 -0.71
N GLU A 43 -1.49 -23.02 -0.55
CA GLU A 43 -2.15 -22.26 -1.62
C GLU A 43 -1.24 -21.13 -2.13
N ILE A 44 -0.05 -21.52 -2.60
CA ILE A 44 1.08 -20.62 -2.93
C ILE A 44 0.68 -19.52 -3.92
N ILE A 45 -0.01 -19.89 -5.00
CA ILE A 45 -0.38 -18.99 -6.09
C ILE A 45 -1.29 -17.87 -5.58
N GLN A 46 -2.30 -18.23 -4.79
CA GLN A 46 -3.25 -17.27 -4.21
C GLN A 46 -2.58 -16.39 -3.16
N SER A 47 -1.69 -16.98 -2.35
CA SER A 47 -0.88 -16.22 -1.39
C SER A 47 0.01 -15.18 -2.08
N CYS A 48 0.72 -15.55 -3.15
CA CYS A 48 1.56 -14.64 -3.94
C CYS A 48 0.78 -13.43 -4.49
N GLU A 49 -0.40 -13.65 -5.08
CA GLU A 49 -1.25 -12.56 -5.58
C GLU A 49 -1.74 -11.66 -4.45
N LYS A 50 -2.13 -12.26 -3.32
CA LYS A 50 -2.62 -11.48 -2.17
C LYS A 50 -1.52 -10.62 -1.56
N PHE A 51 -0.30 -11.12 -1.43
CA PHE A 51 0.86 -10.31 -1.01
C PHE A 51 1.11 -9.13 -1.95
N TYR A 52 1.02 -9.34 -3.27
CA TYR A 52 1.12 -8.24 -4.23
C TYR A 52 0.01 -7.20 -4.03
N LYS A 53 -1.25 -7.63 -3.87
CA LYS A 53 -2.39 -6.72 -3.68
C LYS A 53 -2.28 -5.87 -2.42
N ILE A 54 -1.75 -6.43 -1.33
CA ILE A 54 -1.47 -5.69 -0.09
C ILE A 54 -0.47 -4.57 -0.38
N ILE A 55 0.65 -4.89 -1.05
CA ILE A 55 1.68 -3.90 -1.37
C ILE A 55 1.18 -2.86 -2.37
N GLU A 56 0.42 -3.26 -3.39
CA GLU A 56 -0.23 -2.36 -4.34
C GLU A 56 -1.09 -1.33 -3.59
N GLU A 57 -1.92 -1.77 -2.64
CA GLU A 57 -2.79 -0.88 -1.87
C GLU A 57 -2.01 0.03 -0.92
N ILE A 58 -0.97 -0.49 -0.24
CA ILE A 58 -0.07 0.32 0.60
C ILE A 58 0.59 1.44 -0.19
N VAL A 59 1.11 1.16 -1.38
CA VAL A 59 1.73 2.16 -2.25
C VAL A 59 0.71 3.23 -2.62
N LYS A 60 -0.52 2.84 -2.99
CA LYS A 60 -1.59 3.79 -3.32
C LYS A 60 -1.97 4.67 -2.14
N ILE A 61 -2.07 4.11 -0.92
CA ILE A 61 -2.41 4.88 0.29
C ILE A 61 -1.28 5.87 0.61
N LEU A 62 -0.03 5.42 0.63
CA LEU A 62 1.11 6.29 0.92
C LEU A 62 1.29 7.39 -0.13
N ALA A 63 0.98 7.10 -1.39
CA ALA A 63 1.05 8.07 -2.47
C ALA A 63 0.14 9.29 -2.24
N GLU A 64 -1.02 9.11 -1.62
CA GLU A 64 -1.94 10.21 -1.28
C GLU A 64 -1.29 11.29 -0.41
N PHE A 65 -0.30 10.89 0.40
CA PHE A 65 0.40 11.79 1.31
C PHE A 65 1.76 12.23 0.77
N TYR A 66 2.48 11.29 0.14
CA TYR A 66 3.91 11.46 -0.12
C TYR A 66 4.29 11.50 -1.60
N ALA A 67 3.35 11.26 -2.52
CA ALA A 67 3.61 11.26 -3.96
C ALA A 67 2.64 12.15 -4.74
N GLN A 68 2.68 13.46 -4.47
CA GLN A 68 1.74 14.43 -5.02
C GLN A 68 1.80 14.52 -6.55
N GLN A 69 2.98 14.41 -7.16
CA GLN A 69 3.11 14.43 -8.62
C GLN A 69 2.46 13.20 -9.24
N THR A 70 2.68 12.03 -8.64
CA THR A 70 2.05 10.78 -9.08
C THR A 70 0.53 10.83 -8.92
N ILE A 71 0.02 11.33 -7.79
CA ILE A 71 -1.42 11.50 -7.56
C ILE A 71 -2.05 12.47 -8.57
N GLN A 72 -1.35 13.55 -8.95
CA GLN A 72 -1.83 14.43 -10.02
C GLN A 72 -1.99 13.68 -11.36
N LYS A 73 -1.02 12.84 -11.74
CA LYS A 73 -1.11 12.00 -12.96
C LYS A 73 -2.26 11.00 -12.86
N VAL A 74 -2.46 10.41 -11.68
CA VAL A 74 -3.58 9.49 -11.39
C VAL A 74 -4.93 10.19 -11.59
N ARG A 75 -5.09 11.41 -11.04
CA ARG A 75 -6.33 12.21 -11.20
C ARG A 75 -6.57 12.59 -12.66
N GLN A 76 -5.52 12.99 -13.39
CA GLN A 76 -5.61 13.29 -14.82
C GLN A 76 -6.03 12.08 -15.66
N ARG A 77 -5.87 10.85 -15.16
CA ARG A 77 -6.28 9.62 -15.86
C ARG A 77 -7.64 9.09 -15.43
N LEU A 78 -8.27 9.70 -14.43
CA LEU A 78 -9.51 9.24 -13.80
C LEU A 78 -10.77 9.45 -14.67
N HIS A 79 -10.65 9.67 -15.97
CA HIS A 79 -11.75 9.95 -16.92
C HIS A 79 -12.76 8.78 -17.06
N GLY A 80 -13.55 8.49 -16.02
CA GLY A 80 -14.52 7.39 -15.98
C GLY A 80 -13.92 5.99 -15.89
N ARG A 81 -12.61 5.87 -15.63
CA ARG A 81 -11.92 4.58 -15.49
C ARG A 81 -12.10 4.02 -14.08
N THR A 82 -12.32 2.70 -14.00
CA THR A 82 -12.43 1.96 -12.74
C THR A 82 -11.12 1.92 -11.96
N SER A 83 -9.96 1.94 -12.65
CA SER A 83 -8.66 2.15 -12.03
C SER A 83 -7.75 3.00 -12.94
N PRO A 84 -7.30 4.18 -12.49
CA PRO A 84 -6.30 4.99 -13.21
C PRO A 84 -4.85 4.48 -13.01
N TRP A 85 -4.64 3.54 -12.09
CA TRP A 85 -3.32 3.01 -11.74
C TRP A 85 -2.84 1.97 -12.74
N ASP A 86 -1.61 2.13 -13.20
CA ASP A 86 -0.84 1.12 -13.91
C ASP A 86 0.48 0.85 -13.18
N THR A 87 1.18 -0.23 -13.53
CA THR A 87 2.45 -0.60 -12.89
C THR A 87 3.50 0.51 -12.98
N ARG A 88 3.47 1.33 -14.04
CA ARG A 88 4.39 2.45 -14.22
C ARG A 88 4.12 3.57 -13.20
N LEU A 89 2.85 3.92 -12.97
CA LEU A 89 2.47 4.89 -11.94
C LEU A 89 2.75 4.37 -10.53
N LEU A 90 2.59 3.07 -10.28
CA LEU A 90 2.95 2.47 -9.00
C LEU A 90 4.47 2.57 -8.75
N TYR A 91 5.29 2.32 -9.78
CA TYR A 91 6.73 2.49 -9.68
C TYR A 91 7.12 3.97 -9.43
N GLU A 92 6.49 4.91 -10.15
CA GLU A 92 6.69 6.35 -9.91
C GLU A 92 6.32 6.74 -8.48
N ALA A 93 5.19 6.23 -7.96
CA ALA A 93 4.78 6.46 -6.58
C ALA A 93 5.82 5.93 -5.59
N VAL A 94 6.35 4.73 -5.78
CA VAL A 94 7.37 4.15 -4.90
C VAL A 94 8.60 5.04 -4.81
N GLU A 95 9.11 5.52 -5.95
CA GLU A 95 10.29 6.39 -5.94
C GLU A 95 9.98 7.77 -5.36
N GLU A 96 8.80 8.33 -5.64
CA GLU A 96 8.40 9.63 -5.07
C GLU A 96 8.18 9.55 -3.55
N ILE A 97 7.56 8.47 -3.05
CA ILE A 97 7.38 8.22 -1.61
C ILE A 97 8.73 8.19 -0.90
N VAL A 98 9.70 7.46 -1.45
CA VAL A 98 11.01 7.27 -0.79
C VAL A 98 11.90 8.50 -0.93
N CYS A 99 11.95 9.14 -2.09
CA CYS A 99 12.86 10.26 -2.36
C CYS A 99 12.27 11.63 -1.99
N GLY A 100 10.96 11.82 -2.14
CA GLY A 100 10.31 13.12 -2.10
C GLY A 100 9.78 13.54 -0.73
N SER A 101 9.63 12.60 0.21
CA SER A 101 8.91 12.87 1.46
C SER A 101 9.80 13.27 2.64
N GLY A 102 11.08 12.84 2.66
CA GLY A 102 11.93 12.93 3.86
C GLY A 102 11.41 12.10 5.05
N VAL A 103 10.38 11.28 4.85
CA VAL A 103 9.71 10.47 5.90
C VAL A 103 10.38 9.11 6.10
N PHE A 104 11.03 8.61 5.05
CA PHE A 104 11.80 7.38 5.07
C PHE A 104 13.28 7.74 5.27
N SER A 105 13.92 7.09 6.25
CA SER A 105 15.39 7.05 6.28
C SER A 105 15.93 6.31 5.06
N GLU A 106 17.22 6.43 4.79
CA GLU A 106 17.85 5.74 3.66
C GLU A 106 17.62 4.21 3.71
N GLU A 107 17.74 3.62 4.91
CA GLU A 107 17.55 2.19 5.10
C GLU A 107 16.09 1.77 4.93
N GLU A 108 15.15 2.51 5.52
CA GLU A 108 13.72 2.25 5.31
C GLU A 108 13.34 2.41 3.83
N GLY A 109 13.96 3.36 3.12
CA GLY A 109 13.79 3.55 1.69
C GLY A 109 14.30 2.36 0.86
N LYS A 110 15.40 1.73 1.27
CA LYS A 110 15.88 0.49 0.64
C LYS A 110 14.91 -0.66 0.88
N ILE A 111 14.44 -0.85 2.12
CA ILE A 111 13.45 -1.86 2.46
C ILE A 111 12.17 -1.67 1.65
N PHE A 112 11.69 -0.43 1.52
CA PHE A 112 10.46 -0.11 0.79
C PHE A 112 10.59 -0.46 -0.70
N ARG A 113 11.70 -0.09 -1.35
CA ARG A 113 11.95 -0.46 -2.75
C ARG A 113 12.09 -1.96 -2.94
N GLU A 114 12.77 -2.63 -2.02
CA GLU A 114 13.00 -4.07 -2.13
C GLU A 114 11.71 -4.87 -1.92
N GLY A 115 10.85 -4.45 -0.99
CA GLY A 115 9.51 -5.00 -0.85
C GLY A 115 8.66 -4.82 -2.11
N TRP A 116 8.73 -3.66 -2.76
CA TRP A 116 8.04 -3.42 -4.03
C TRP A 116 8.52 -4.36 -5.14
N ARG A 117 9.85 -4.50 -5.30
CA ARG A 117 10.43 -5.43 -6.29
C ARG A 117 10.02 -6.87 -6.03
N SER A 118 10.04 -7.27 -4.76
CA SER A 118 9.64 -8.61 -4.33
C SER A 118 8.16 -8.88 -4.60
N ALA A 119 7.28 -7.91 -4.32
CA ALA A 119 5.86 -8.00 -4.65
C ALA A 119 5.64 -8.16 -6.17
N MET A 120 6.40 -7.43 -6.99
CA MET A 120 6.34 -7.57 -8.44
C MET A 120 6.79 -8.96 -8.92
N SER A 121 7.82 -9.54 -8.30
CA SER A 121 8.22 -10.92 -8.57
C SER A 121 7.19 -11.95 -8.10
N LEU A 122 6.54 -11.76 -6.95
CA LEU A 122 5.43 -12.62 -6.53
C LEU A 122 4.25 -12.53 -7.52
N HIS A 123 3.91 -11.33 -8.00
CA HIS A 123 2.84 -11.16 -8.97
C HIS A 123 3.18 -11.78 -10.34
N ARG A 124 4.33 -11.42 -10.92
CA ARG A 124 4.70 -11.86 -12.26
C ARG A 124 5.20 -13.31 -12.25
N ASP A 125 6.24 -13.57 -11.47
CA ASP A 125 7.01 -14.81 -11.57
C ASP A 125 6.36 -15.97 -10.81
N CYS A 126 5.60 -15.70 -9.74
CA CYS A 126 4.87 -16.73 -8.99
C CYS A 126 3.42 -16.88 -9.50
N PHE A 127 2.63 -15.80 -9.52
CA PHE A 127 1.21 -15.88 -9.82
C PHE A 127 0.88 -16.04 -11.32
N HIS A 128 1.53 -15.28 -12.21
CA HIS A 128 1.28 -15.41 -13.66
C HIS A 128 2.10 -16.53 -14.31
N ASP A 129 3.39 -16.60 -14.01
CA ASP A 129 4.32 -17.45 -14.77
C ASP A 129 4.60 -18.81 -14.12
N PHE A 130 4.32 -18.98 -12.82
CA PHE A 130 4.60 -20.20 -12.04
C PHE A 130 6.08 -20.64 -12.07
N LEU A 131 7.01 -19.70 -12.20
CA LEU A 131 8.45 -19.93 -12.36
C LEU A 131 9.27 -19.65 -11.10
N LEU A 132 8.70 -19.06 -10.06
CA LEU A 132 9.45 -18.61 -8.89
C LEU A 132 9.87 -19.79 -7.98
N PRO A 133 11.17 -20.05 -7.77
CA PRO A 133 11.63 -21.11 -6.87
C PRO A 133 11.20 -20.84 -5.43
N HIS A 134 10.88 -21.89 -4.67
CA HIS A 134 10.35 -21.76 -3.31
C HIS A 134 11.30 -20.99 -2.35
N SER A 135 12.62 -21.13 -2.49
CA SER A 135 13.58 -20.34 -1.70
C SER A 135 13.44 -18.84 -1.98
N MET A 136 13.44 -18.46 -3.25
CA MET A 136 13.28 -17.06 -3.68
C MET A 136 11.90 -16.50 -3.32
N MET A 137 10.86 -17.33 -3.37
CA MET A 137 9.51 -16.96 -2.94
C MET A 137 9.50 -16.60 -1.45
N ARG A 138 10.16 -17.38 -0.58
CA ARG A 138 10.26 -17.06 0.85
C ARG A 138 10.96 -15.72 1.08
N ASP A 139 12.08 -15.50 0.40
CA ASP A 139 12.81 -14.22 0.49
C ASP A 139 11.92 -13.04 0.03
N CYS A 140 11.16 -13.22 -1.05
CA CYS A 140 10.22 -12.21 -1.53
C CYS A 140 9.09 -11.93 -0.52
N VAL A 141 8.53 -12.97 0.10
CA VAL A 141 7.49 -12.82 1.14
C VAL A 141 8.04 -12.06 2.35
N ASP A 142 9.27 -12.36 2.78
CA ASP A 142 9.90 -11.69 3.91
C ASP A 142 10.22 -10.22 3.60
N ASN A 143 10.63 -9.91 2.37
CA ASN A 143 10.77 -8.54 1.89
C ASN A 143 9.44 -7.77 1.92
N VAL A 144 8.36 -8.41 1.44
CA VAL A 144 7.01 -7.84 1.48
C VAL A 144 6.57 -7.56 2.91
N ARG A 145 6.73 -8.52 3.84
CA ARG A 145 6.38 -8.35 5.26
C ARG A 145 7.10 -7.16 5.89
N ARG A 146 8.40 -7.02 5.63
CA ARG A 146 9.20 -5.87 6.11
C ARG A 146 8.67 -4.55 5.56
N MET A 147 8.31 -4.50 4.27
CA MET A 147 7.70 -3.31 3.68
C MET A 147 6.32 -2.98 4.30
N VAL A 148 5.50 -3.98 4.59
CA VAL A 148 4.21 -3.78 5.28
C VAL A 148 4.44 -3.16 6.66
N GLU A 149 5.38 -3.70 7.44
CA GLU A 149 5.65 -3.22 8.80
C GLU A 149 6.08 -1.75 8.83
N ILE A 150 7.08 -1.38 8.01
CA ILE A 150 7.52 0.02 7.94
C ILE A 150 6.37 0.93 7.47
N SER A 151 5.54 0.47 6.54
CA SER A 151 4.43 1.24 6.00
C SER A 151 3.35 1.48 7.05
N LYS A 152 2.98 0.45 7.82
CA LYS A 152 2.02 0.58 8.93
C LYS A 152 2.51 1.57 9.97
N SER A 153 3.81 1.57 10.30
CA SER A 153 4.41 2.56 11.19
C SER A 153 4.23 3.99 10.65
N LYS A 154 4.49 4.23 9.35
CA LYS A 154 4.30 5.57 8.75
C LYS A 154 2.82 5.97 8.70
N LEU A 155 1.92 5.05 8.36
CA LEU A 155 0.47 5.32 8.27
C LEU A 155 -0.15 5.62 9.63
N LYS A 156 0.24 4.91 10.69
CA LYS A 156 -0.19 5.23 12.07
C LYS A 156 0.17 6.66 12.46
N ARG A 157 1.41 7.10 12.18
CA ARG A 157 1.85 8.48 12.46
C ARG A 157 1.04 9.51 11.68
N ILE A 158 0.64 9.21 10.44
CA ILE A 158 -0.25 10.09 9.65
C ILE A 158 -1.60 10.25 10.35
N VAL A 159 -2.23 9.13 10.74
CA VAL A 159 -3.53 9.13 11.42
C VAL A 159 -3.46 9.89 12.75
N GLU A 160 -2.43 9.63 13.56
CA GLU A 160 -2.20 10.32 14.84
C GLU A 160 -2.03 11.85 14.67
N ASN A 161 -1.24 12.27 13.67
CA ASN A 161 -1.05 13.68 13.36
C ASN A 161 -2.35 14.35 12.91
N MET A 162 -3.18 13.64 12.13
CA MET A 162 -4.49 14.15 11.71
C MET A 162 -5.46 14.30 12.88
N MET A 163 -5.56 13.30 13.75
CA MET A 163 -6.41 13.37 14.94
C MET A 163 -5.98 14.49 15.89
N SER A 164 -4.66 14.67 16.08
CA SER A 164 -4.12 15.75 16.90
C SER A 164 -4.48 17.14 16.34
N SER A 165 -4.42 17.31 15.01
CA SER A 165 -4.80 18.57 14.34
C SER A 165 -6.28 18.93 14.46
N VAL A 166 -7.17 17.94 14.65
CA VAL A 166 -8.61 18.14 14.85
C VAL A 166 -8.92 18.60 16.28
N THR A 167 -8.12 18.16 17.26
CA THR A 167 -8.36 18.51 18.68
C THR A 167 -7.90 19.93 19.09
N VAL A 168 -7.15 20.63 18.24
CA VAL A 168 -6.60 21.97 18.56
C VAL A 168 -7.54 23.12 18.16
N ASN A 169 -8.71 22.86 17.55
CA ASN A 169 -9.71 23.89 17.26
C ASN A 169 -11.02 23.76 18.06
N PRO A 170 -11.01 24.04 19.38
CA PRO A 170 -12.20 24.45 20.11
C PRO A 170 -12.05 25.87 20.68
N ALA A 171 -11.69 26.88 19.86
CA ALA A 171 -11.97 28.30 20.13
C ALA A 171 -11.40 29.20 19.02
N GLU A 172 -12.24 29.58 18.06
CA GLU A 172 -12.25 30.97 17.61
C GLU A 172 -13.68 31.47 17.71
N SER A 173 -13.88 32.21 18.80
CA SER A 173 -15.01 33.04 19.20
C SER A 173 -15.18 34.27 18.32
#